data_AF-A0A952RJ39-F1
#
_entry.id   AF-A0A952RJ39-F1
#
_cell.length_a   1.000
_cell.length_b   1.000
_cell.length_c   1.000
_cell.angle_alpha   90.00
_cell.angle_beta   90.00
_cell.angle_gamma   90.00
#
_symmetry.space_group_name_H-M   'P 1'
#
loop_
_entity.id
_entity.type
_entity.pdbx_description
1 polymer ?
#
loop_
_entity_poly.entity_id
_entity_poly.type
_entity_poly.pdbx_seq_one_letter_code
_entity_poly.pdbx_strand_id
1 'polypeptide(L)'
;MRSVAVLALLALVACEPASVAEAEARRDVAWLEKHEGRESFEAMGRLADHDPHAAARLASRTGNADVYHAAWQAHTRGGAWGGRVLRAGLALPADIPLVVAELPKRDPRVDPFVHDVELAVGAANGPAKTAAAALLASLGSSSQAALLRLVDAPATRDATCTGLGGADASEDSRLVLMKAQPESRLAPACQQALLDHATLDRRVLDWLGDAGEPELVASAASTLECTKLSHLWERVFGSSRESIVPLEPALAASTARCEVTLDPVLSRALLATPRVRASVLRVLDSDAIRPDELTSTCKQLPRLAHGRSIPDDVRTLASTLLSKRCNKV
;
A
#
# COMPACT_ATOMS: atom_id res chain seq x y z
N MET A 1 0.29 33.48 -83.85
CA MET A 1 -0.08 32.04 -83.95
C MET A 1 0.68 31.28 -82.87
N ARG A 2 -0.08 30.69 -81.93
CA ARG A 2 0.18 29.53 -81.03
C ARG A 2 1.66 29.21 -80.73
N SER A 3 2.17 29.50 -79.54
CA SER A 3 2.03 28.70 -78.29
C SER A 3 2.45 27.24 -78.46
N VAL A 4 3.60 26.85 -77.91
CA VAL A 4 3.74 25.71 -76.97
C VAL A 4 4.97 25.99 -76.09
N ALA A 5 4.74 26.62 -74.94
CA ALA A 5 5.64 26.49 -73.80
C ALA A 5 5.37 25.08 -73.23
N VAL A 6 6.34 24.19 -73.36
CA VAL A 6 6.32 22.89 -72.68
C VAL A 6 6.55 23.19 -71.20
N LEU A 7 5.46 23.45 -70.49
CA LEU A 7 5.43 23.35 -69.03
C LEU A 7 5.67 21.87 -68.71
N ALA A 8 6.90 21.54 -68.33
CA ALA A 8 7.18 20.34 -67.57
C ALA A 8 6.48 20.49 -66.21
N LEU A 9 5.21 20.10 -66.13
CA LEU A 9 4.62 19.64 -64.88
C LEU A 9 5.42 18.40 -64.47
N LEU A 10 6.49 18.62 -63.69
CA LEU A 10 6.96 17.62 -62.74
C LEU A 10 5.78 17.29 -61.84
N ALA A 11 5.08 16.22 -62.19
CA ALA A 11 4.20 15.52 -61.29
C ALA A 11 5.05 15.21 -60.05
N LEU A 12 4.84 15.98 -58.98
CA LEU A 12 5.17 15.59 -57.61
C LEU A 12 4.28 14.38 -57.33
N VAL A 13 4.66 13.22 -57.86
CA VAL A 13 4.33 11.95 -57.24
C VAL A 13 5.09 12.03 -55.94
N ALA A 14 4.41 12.51 -54.89
CA ALA A 14 4.96 12.50 -53.55
C ALA A 14 5.26 11.03 -53.24
N CYS A 15 6.54 10.63 -53.35
CA CYS A 15 6.98 9.34 -52.86
C CYS A 15 6.51 9.26 -51.42
N GLU A 16 5.70 8.24 -51.09
CA GLU A 16 5.31 7.99 -49.71
C GLU A 16 6.58 7.90 -48.85
N PRO A 17 6.56 8.46 -47.63
CA PRO A 17 7.66 8.29 -46.70
C PRO A 17 8.09 6.81 -46.59
N ALA A 18 9.39 6.54 -46.60
CA ALA A 18 9.94 5.19 -46.46
C ALA A 18 10.12 4.77 -44.99
N SER A 19 9.98 5.71 -44.05
CA SER A 19 10.17 5.48 -42.61
C SER A 19 9.37 6.48 -41.77
N VAL A 20 9.19 6.14 -40.48
CA VAL A 20 8.56 7.03 -39.50
C VAL A 20 9.32 8.36 -39.39
N ALA A 21 10.65 8.33 -39.34
CA ALA A 21 11.48 9.53 -39.27
C ALA A 21 11.28 10.45 -40.48
N GLU A 22 11.16 9.87 -41.69
CA GLU A 22 10.88 10.64 -42.90
C GLU A 22 9.46 11.21 -42.90
N ALA A 23 8.47 10.44 -42.46
CA ALA A 23 7.09 10.91 -42.35
C ALA A 23 6.97 12.06 -41.33
N GLU A 24 7.64 11.95 -40.18
CA GLU A 24 7.71 13.00 -39.17
C GLU A 24 8.37 14.27 -39.72
N ALA A 25 9.54 14.14 -40.37
CA ALA A 25 10.23 15.27 -40.96
C ALA A 25 9.38 16.00 -42.01
N ARG A 26 8.57 15.24 -42.76
CA ARG A 26 7.61 15.75 -43.75
C ARG A 26 6.28 16.21 -43.14
N ARG A 27 6.07 16.02 -41.83
CA ARG A 27 4.80 16.26 -41.11
C ARG A 27 3.62 15.50 -41.73
N ASP A 28 3.88 14.30 -42.25
CA ASP A 28 2.88 13.47 -42.92
C ASP A 28 2.07 12.65 -41.90
N VAL A 29 1.13 13.33 -41.23
CA VAL A 29 0.24 12.72 -40.23
C VAL A 29 -0.58 11.58 -40.84
N ALA A 30 -1.01 11.69 -42.10
CA ALA A 30 -1.80 10.66 -42.76
C ALA A 30 -1.00 9.36 -42.99
N TRP A 31 0.29 9.47 -43.32
CA TRP A 31 1.17 8.32 -43.41
C TRP A 31 1.39 7.67 -42.04
N LEU A 32 1.68 8.48 -41.01
CA LEU A 32 1.86 8.00 -39.63
C LEU A 32 0.59 7.32 -39.09
N GLU A 33 -0.59 7.81 -39.48
CA GLU A 33 -1.88 7.21 -39.13
C GLU A 33 -2.09 5.83 -39.72
N LYS A 34 -1.62 5.59 -40.95
CA LYS A 34 -1.76 4.29 -41.63
C LYS A 34 -0.77 3.25 -41.11
N HIS A 35 0.37 3.70 -40.58
CA HIS A 35 1.43 2.84 -40.06
C HIS A 35 1.34 2.80 -38.53
N GLU A 36 0.30 2.17 -37.98
CA GLU A 36 -0.13 2.17 -36.57
C GLU A 36 0.83 1.45 -35.58
N GLY A 37 2.14 1.66 -35.71
CA GLY A 37 3.14 1.23 -34.74
C GLY A 37 3.40 2.28 -33.66
N ARG A 38 3.91 1.84 -32.51
CA ARG A 38 4.32 2.70 -31.39
C ARG A 38 5.18 3.88 -31.81
N GLU A 39 6.19 3.66 -32.64
CA GLU A 39 7.08 4.72 -33.14
C GLU A 39 6.32 5.78 -33.94
N SER A 40 5.30 5.38 -34.72
CA SER A 40 4.44 6.30 -35.46
C SER A 40 3.54 7.13 -34.54
N PHE A 41 3.00 6.53 -33.48
CA PHE A 41 2.22 7.26 -32.47
C PHE A 41 3.09 8.24 -31.69
N GLU A 42 4.33 7.86 -31.36
CA GLU A 42 5.30 8.76 -30.73
C GLU A 42 5.69 9.94 -31.63
N ALA A 43 5.97 9.68 -32.91
CA ALA A 43 6.24 10.70 -33.92
C ALA A 43 5.04 11.64 -34.11
N MET A 44 3.83 11.07 -34.26
CA MET A 44 2.60 11.86 -34.33
C MET A 44 2.39 12.66 -33.04
N GLY A 45 2.77 12.13 -31.88
CA GLY A 45 2.73 12.81 -30.60
C GLY A 45 3.68 14.01 -30.51
N ARG A 46 4.88 13.91 -31.09
CA ARG A 46 5.80 15.05 -31.23
C ARG A 46 5.26 16.12 -32.18
N LEU A 47 4.63 15.72 -33.28
CA LEU A 47 3.93 16.65 -34.17
C LEU A 47 2.76 17.34 -33.45
N ALA A 48 1.98 16.58 -32.66
CA ALA A 48 0.81 17.07 -31.92
C ALA A 48 1.11 18.15 -30.87
N ASP A 49 2.36 18.30 -30.45
CA ASP A 49 2.79 19.39 -29.57
C ASP A 49 2.64 20.77 -30.24
N HIS A 50 2.64 20.81 -31.59
CA HIS A 50 2.52 22.04 -32.39
C HIS A 50 1.46 21.98 -33.50
N ASP A 51 0.89 20.81 -33.78
CA ASP A 51 -0.15 20.58 -34.79
C ASP A 51 -1.46 20.10 -34.12
N PRO A 52 -2.50 20.97 -34.04
CA PRO A 52 -3.80 20.60 -33.49
C PRO A 52 -4.50 19.45 -34.24
N HIS A 53 -4.22 19.26 -35.54
CA HIS A 53 -4.80 18.14 -36.30
C HIS A 53 -4.21 16.81 -35.82
N ALA A 54 -2.88 16.71 -35.68
CA ALA A 54 -2.24 15.52 -35.12
C ALA A 54 -2.74 15.21 -33.69
N ALA A 55 -2.91 16.25 -32.86
CA ALA A 55 -3.45 16.10 -31.51
C ALA A 55 -4.90 15.56 -31.52
N ALA A 56 -5.76 16.08 -32.40
CA ALA A 56 -7.15 15.62 -32.53
C ALA A 56 -7.23 14.16 -32.99
N ARG A 57 -6.32 13.74 -33.88
CA ARG A 57 -6.25 12.37 -34.40
C ARG A 57 -5.86 11.38 -33.31
N LEU A 58 -4.82 11.69 -32.52
CA LEU A 58 -4.46 10.90 -31.35
C LEU A 58 -5.60 10.85 -30.33
N ALA A 59 -6.23 11.98 -30.02
CA ALA A 59 -7.33 12.03 -29.05
C ALA A 59 -8.57 11.23 -29.47
N SER A 60 -8.77 10.99 -30.76
CA SER A 60 -9.90 10.19 -31.27
C SER A 60 -9.70 8.68 -31.15
N ARG A 61 -8.48 8.22 -30.81
CA ARG A 61 -8.09 6.80 -30.80
C ARG A 61 -8.07 6.23 -29.37
N THR A 62 -9.25 6.12 -28.78
CA THR A 62 -9.47 5.42 -27.50
C THR A 62 -9.18 3.93 -27.63
N GLY A 63 -8.89 3.26 -26.52
CA GLY A 63 -8.62 1.81 -26.49
C GLY A 63 -7.26 1.37 -27.04
N ASN A 64 -6.34 2.31 -27.34
CA ASN A 64 -5.01 2.01 -27.85
C ASN A 64 -3.92 2.41 -26.85
N ALA A 65 -3.15 1.43 -26.35
CA ALA A 65 -2.07 1.65 -25.39
C ALA A 65 -0.97 2.58 -25.95
N ASP A 66 -0.63 2.50 -27.23
CA ASP A 66 0.43 3.32 -27.83
C ASP A 66 0.04 4.80 -27.90
N VAL A 67 -1.26 5.11 -27.97
CA VAL A 67 -1.78 6.49 -27.87
C VAL A 67 -1.60 7.02 -26.46
N TYR A 68 -1.88 6.21 -25.44
CA TYR A 68 -1.65 6.58 -24.05
C TYR A 68 -0.17 6.71 -23.72
N HIS A 69 0.68 5.87 -24.33
CA HIS A 69 2.12 6.01 -24.26
C HIS A 69 2.58 7.36 -24.82
N ALA A 70 2.15 7.69 -26.04
CA ALA A 70 2.46 8.96 -26.68
C ALA A 70 1.93 10.16 -25.88
N ALA A 71 0.74 10.03 -25.27
CA ALA A 71 0.14 11.05 -24.42
C ALA A 71 0.94 11.29 -23.14
N TRP A 72 1.46 10.22 -22.51
CA TRP A 72 2.39 10.35 -21.39
C TRP A 72 3.70 11.04 -21.80
N GLN A 73 4.28 10.64 -22.92
CA GLN A 73 5.49 11.30 -23.45
C GLN A 73 5.24 12.79 -23.72
N ALA A 74 4.08 13.16 -24.27
CA ALA A 74 3.73 14.56 -24.45
C ALA A 74 3.55 15.32 -23.13
N HIS A 75 2.86 14.73 -22.15
CA HIS A 75 2.72 15.32 -20.81
C HIS A 75 4.08 15.63 -20.19
N THR A 76 5.03 14.68 -20.26
CA THR A 76 6.38 14.89 -19.73
C THR A 76 7.18 15.97 -20.46
N ARG A 77 6.88 16.24 -21.73
CA ARG A 77 7.43 17.37 -22.51
C ARG A 77 6.69 18.68 -22.33
N GLY A 78 5.59 18.72 -21.56
CA GLY A 78 4.74 19.91 -21.41
C GLY A 78 3.70 20.12 -22.51
N GLY A 79 3.46 19.12 -23.36
CA GLY A 79 2.43 19.11 -24.38
C GLY A 79 1.03 19.06 -23.74
N ALA A 80 0.24 20.14 -23.91
CA ALA A 80 -1.07 20.28 -23.26
C ALA A 80 -2.09 19.20 -23.70
N TRP A 81 -1.89 18.57 -24.87
CA TRP A 81 -2.79 17.52 -25.37
C TRP A 81 -2.64 16.20 -24.60
N GLY A 82 -1.41 15.86 -24.17
CA GLY A 82 -1.12 14.59 -23.50
C GLY A 82 -1.92 14.43 -22.21
N GLY A 83 -1.89 15.45 -21.35
CA GLY A 83 -2.68 15.45 -20.11
C GLY A 83 -4.19 15.36 -20.36
N ARG A 84 -4.72 15.95 -21.44
CA ARG A 84 -6.15 15.81 -21.78
C ARG A 84 -6.51 14.38 -22.19
N VAL A 85 -5.68 13.74 -23.03
CA VAL A 85 -5.91 12.36 -23.48
C VAL A 85 -5.83 11.37 -22.31
N LEU A 86 -4.84 11.53 -21.42
CA LEU A 86 -4.73 10.69 -20.23
C LEU A 86 -5.95 10.80 -19.31
N ARG A 87 -6.43 12.03 -19.03
CA ARG A 87 -7.64 12.23 -18.22
C ARG A 87 -8.89 11.63 -18.87
N ALA A 88 -9.03 11.80 -20.19
CA ALA A 88 -10.14 11.22 -20.92
C ALA A 88 -10.13 9.68 -20.84
N GLY A 89 -8.96 9.05 -20.99
CA GLY A 89 -8.84 7.60 -20.85
C GLY A 89 -9.08 7.09 -19.42
N LEU A 90 -8.61 7.80 -18.38
CA LEU A 90 -8.92 7.47 -16.98
C LEU A 90 -10.41 7.57 -16.65
N ALA A 91 -11.16 8.41 -17.36
CA ALA A 91 -12.61 8.53 -17.21
C ALA A 91 -13.41 7.43 -17.93
N LEU A 92 -12.76 6.60 -18.76
CA LEU A 92 -13.40 5.55 -19.55
C LEU A 92 -13.06 4.16 -18.98
N PRO A 93 -14.02 3.41 -18.39
CA PRO A 93 -13.73 2.14 -17.73
C PRO A 93 -12.98 1.10 -18.58
N ALA A 94 -13.22 1.08 -19.89
CA ALA A 94 -12.55 0.18 -20.82
C ALA A 94 -11.06 0.52 -21.02
N ASP A 95 -10.69 1.79 -20.81
CA ASP A 95 -9.36 2.31 -21.13
C ASP A 95 -8.50 2.50 -19.88
N ILE A 96 -9.09 2.57 -18.67
CA ILE A 96 -8.38 2.62 -17.39
C ILE A 96 -7.16 1.68 -17.34
N PRO A 97 -7.28 0.35 -17.63
CA PRO A 97 -6.12 -0.53 -17.56
C PRO A 97 -4.98 -0.13 -18.51
N LEU A 98 -5.30 0.42 -19.68
CA LEU A 98 -4.32 0.89 -20.66
C LEU A 98 -3.63 2.17 -20.17
N VAL A 99 -4.40 3.13 -19.65
CA VAL A 99 -3.81 4.37 -19.14
C VAL A 99 -2.97 4.13 -17.90
N VAL A 100 -3.47 3.35 -16.94
CA VAL A 100 -2.77 3.03 -15.71
C VAL A 100 -1.45 2.30 -15.98
N ALA A 101 -1.38 1.47 -17.04
CA ALA A 101 -0.15 0.80 -17.43
C ALA A 101 0.94 1.76 -17.94
N GLU A 102 0.55 2.89 -18.52
CA GLU A 102 1.48 3.91 -19.05
C GLU A 102 1.90 4.96 -18.02
N LEU A 103 1.15 5.10 -16.92
CA LEU A 103 1.50 6.02 -15.83
C LEU A 103 2.56 5.39 -14.91
N PRO A 104 3.78 5.96 -14.84
CA PRO A 104 4.85 5.38 -14.05
C PRO A 104 4.59 5.54 -12.55
N LYS A 105 4.83 4.45 -11.81
CA LYS A 105 4.80 4.46 -10.36
C LYS A 105 5.95 5.30 -9.80
N ARG A 106 5.71 5.96 -8.66
CA ARG A 106 6.69 6.83 -7.96
C ARG A 106 7.22 8.00 -8.79
N ASP A 107 6.51 8.41 -9.85
CA ASP A 107 6.86 9.57 -10.65
C ASP A 107 6.00 10.78 -10.23
N PRO A 108 6.60 11.87 -9.73
CA PRO A 108 5.85 13.05 -9.27
C PRO A 108 5.08 13.73 -10.42
N ARG A 109 5.42 13.47 -11.68
CA ARG A 109 4.67 13.98 -12.84
C ARG A 109 3.27 13.38 -12.95
N VAL A 110 2.97 12.32 -12.19
CA VAL A 110 1.63 11.72 -12.07
C VAL A 110 0.75 12.48 -11.06
N ASP A 111 1.32 13.27 -10.15
CA ASP A 111 0.57 14.01 -9.12
C ASP A 111 -0.64 14.82 -9.67
N PRO A 112 -0.55 15.51 -10.83
CA PRO A 112 -1.69 16.22 -11.40
C PRO A 112 -2.89 15.33 -11.74
N PHE A 113 -2.71 14.01 -11.81
CA PHE A 113 -3.75 13.03 -12.13
C PHE A 113 -4.30 12.29 -10.90
N VAL A 114 -3.86 12.60 -9.67
CA VAL A 114 -4.30 11.89 -8.45
C VAL A 114 -5.82 11.81 -8.35
N HIS A 115 -6.52 12.90 -8.64
CA HIS A 115 -7.98 12.90 -8.61
C HIS A 115 -8.59 12.03 -9.71
N ASP A 116 -8.05 12.06 -10.93
CA ASP A 116 -8.55 11.23 -12.04
C ASP A 116 -8.31 9.74 -11.77
N VAL A 117 -7.15 9.38 -11.19
CA VAL A 117 -6.86 8.00 -10.81
C VAL A 117 -7.75 7.55 -9.64
N GLU A 118 -8.06 8.42 -8.67
CA GLU A 118 -9.04 8.13 -7.61
C GLU A 118 -10.41 7.78 -8.20
N LEU A 119 -10.91 8.59 -9.15
CA LEU A 119 -12.15 8.30 -9.86
C LEU A 119 -12.06 7.00 -10.66
N ALA A 120 -10.92 6.72 -11.28
CA ALA A 120 -10.67 5.47 -12.00
C ALA A 120 -10.72 4.24 -11.07
N VAL A 121 -10.24 4.32 -9.83
CA VAL A 121 -10.43 3.23 -8.83
C VAL A 121 -11.92 2.99 -8.57
N GLY A 122 -12.73 4.05 -8.49
CA GLY A 122 -14.18 3.92 -8.33
C GLY A 122 -14.88 3.26 -9.51
N ALA A 123 -14.42 3.54 -10.73
CA ALA A 123 -15.05 3.10 -11.99
C ALA A 123 -14.55 1.74 -12.52
N ALA A 124 -13.30 1.36 -12.21
CA ALA A 124 -12.69 0.13 -12.69
C ALA A 124 -13.26 -1.13 -12.02
N ASN A 125 -13.00 -2.30 -12.62
CA ASN A 125 -13.37 -3.60 -12.07
C ASN A 125 -12.16 -4.54 -12.01
N GLY A 126 -12.21 -5.51 -11.09
CA GLY A 126 -11.22 -6.58 -10.98
C GLY A 126 -9.77 -6.06 -10.89
N PRO A 127 -8.81 -6.67 -11.61
CA PRO A 127 -7.40 -6.29 -11.55
C PRO A 127 -7.10 -4.83 -11.90
N ALA A 128 -7.88 -4.22 -12.80
CA ALA A 128 -7.68 -2.83 -13.18
C ALA A 128 -7.93 -1.87 -12.00
N LYS A 129 -8.90 -2.18 -11.13
CA LYS A 129 -9.17 -1.42 -9.90
C LYS A 129 -7.98 -1.45 -8.96
N THR A 130 -7.41 -2.64 -8.74
CA THR A 130 -6.22 -2.82 -7.90
C THR A 130 -4.99 -2.13 -8.50
N ALA A 131 -4.80 -2.19 -9.82
CA ALA A 131 -3.70 -1.52 -10.50
C ALA A 131 -3.77 0.00 -10.34
N ALA A 132 -4.96 0.59 -10.52
CA ALA A 132 -5.17 2.03 -10.31
C ALA A 132 -4.90 2.44 -8.85
N ALA A 133 -5.34 1.62 -7.88
CA ALA A 133 -5.08 1.90 -6.48
C ALA A 133 -3.60 1.73 -6.10
N ALA A 134 -2.90 0.76 -6.70
CA ALA A 134 -1.46 0.57 -6.54
C ALA A 134 -0.66 1.73 -7.14
N LEU A 135 -1.13 2.31 -8.25
CA LEU A 135 -0.55 3.54 -8.81
C LEU A 135 -0.67 4.67 -7.78
N LEU A 136 -1.87 4.93 -7.22
CA LEU A 136 -2.04 5.93 -6.16
C LEU A 136 -1.13 5.66 -4.95
N ALA A 137 -1.07 4.42 -4.47
CA ALA A 137 -0.23 4.03 -3.34
C ALA A 137 1.27 4.28 -3.58
N SER A 138 1.71 4.37 -4.84
CA SER A 138 3.10 4.65 -5.18
C SER A 138 3.49 6.14 -5.12
N LEU A 139 2.51 7.07 -5.09
CA LEU A 139 2.75 8.51 -5.25
C LEU A 139 3.14 9.23 -3.96
N GLY A 140 2.99 8.61 -2.78
CA GLY A 140 3.41 9.24 -1.53
C GLY A 140 2.34 10.12 -0.90
N SER A 141 2.80 11.19 -0.25
CA SER A 141 1.94 12.14 0.46
C SER A 141 0.87 12.80 -0.43
N SER A 142 1.12 12.97 -1.73
CA SER A 142 0.18 13.60 -2.67
C SER A 142 -1.14 12.83 -2.81
N SER A 143 -1.12 11.50 -2.63
CA SER A 143 -2.29 10.64 -2.79
C SER A 143 -2.93 10.18 -1.47
N GLN A 144 -2.35 10.50 -0.30
CA GLN A 144 -2.81 10.01 1.00
C GLN A 144 -4.30 10.27 1.26
N ALA A 145 -4.78 11.48 0.95
CA ALA A 145 -6.18 11.83 1.17
C ALA A 145 -7.15 11.03 0.29
N ALA A 146 -6.75 10.74 -0.95
CA ALA A 146 -7.52 9.90 -1.87
C ALA A 146 -7.55 8.44 -1.39
N LEU A 147 -6.38 7.90 -1.02
CA LEU A 147 -6.27 6.54 -0.49
C LEU A 147 -7.13 6.35 0.77
N LEU A 148 -7.14 7.33 1.69
CA LEU A 148 -7.96 7.26 2.90
C LEU A 148 -9.47 7.18 2.56
N ARG A 149 -9.96 8.03 1.65
CA ARG A 149 -11.36 7.98 1.19
C ARG A 149 -11.70 6.64 0.55
N LEU A 150 -10.81 6.10 -0.28
CA LEU A 150 -11.01 4.84 -0.99
C LEU A 150 -10.97 3.62 -0.05
N VAL A 151 -10.14 3.65 1.01
CA VAL A 151 -10.12 2.62 2.06
C VAL A 151 -11.40 2.65 2.89
N ASP A 152 -11.90 3.84 3.23
CA ASP A 152 -13.10 3.97 4.04
C ASP A 152 -14.38 3.62 3.24
N ALA A 153 -14.37 3.78 1.92
CA ALA A 153 -15.46 3.38 1.04
C ALA A 153 -15.50 1.85 0.78
N PRO A 154 -16.57 1.13 1.16
CA PRO A 154 -16.64 -0.33 1.00
C PRO A 154 -16.43 -0.85 -0.43
N ALA A 155 -16.89 -0.10 -1.45
CA ALA A 155 -16.82 -0.52 -2.86
C ALA A 155 -15.39 -0.53 -3.46
N THR A 156 -14.45 0.14 -2.78
CA THR A 156 -13.06 0.33 -3.23
C THR A 156 -12.05 -0.19 -2.22
N ARG A 157 -12.49 -0.46 -0.98
CA ARG A 157 -11.63 -0.85 0.15
C ARG A 157 -10.67 -1.98 -0.17
N ASP A 158 -11.19 -3.13 -0.60
CA ASP A 158 -10.37 -4.33 -0.81
C ASP A 158 -9.29 -4.12 -1.87
N ALA A 159 -9.65 -3.51 -3.00
CA ALA A 159 -8.70 -3.21 -4.07
C ALA A 159 -7.67 -2.15 -3.63
N THR A 160 -8.09 -1.17 -2.83
CA THR A 160 -7.21 -0.12 -2.32
C THR A 160 -6.21 -0.67 -1.31
N CYS A 161 -6.67 -1.50 -0.39
CA CYS A 161 -5.82 -2.17 0.58
C CYS A 161 -4.86 -3.18 -0.08
N THR A 162 -5.32 -3.89 -1.12
CA THR A 162 -4.45 -4.73 -1.95
C THR A 162 -3.37 -3.88 -2.64
N GLY A 163 -3.74 -2.71 -3.18
CA GLY A 163 -2.79 -1.77 -3.78
C GLY A 163 -1.78 -1.21 -2.79
N LEU A 164 -2.21 -0.88 -1.57
CA LEU A 164 -1.35 -0.45 -0.46
C LEU A 164 -0.35 -1.53 -0.06
N GLY A 165 -0.77 -2.80 -0.02
CA GLY A 165 0.11 -3.95 0.24
C GLY A 165 1.16 -4.22 -0.85
N GLY A 166 1.10 -3.54 -1.99
CA GLY A 166 2.03 -3.74 -3.11
C GLY A 166 3.46 -3.28 -2.82
N ALA A 167 4.45 -3.94 -3.43
CA ALA A 167 5.87 -3.62 -3.25
C ALA A 167 6.25 -2.18 -3.64
N ASP A 168 5.48 -1.59 -4.57
CA ASP A 168 5.71 -0.23 -5.05
C ASP A 168 5.12 0.85 -4.15
N ALA A 169 4.30 0.48 -3.16
CA ALA A 169 3.70 1.42 -2.23
C ALA A 169 4.78 2.25 -1.52
N SER A 170 4.60 3.56 -1.58
CA SER A 170 5.47 4.54 -0.96
C SER A 170 5.46 4.42 0.57
N GLU A 171 6.52 4.88 1.24
CA GLU A 171 6.56 4.89 2.71
C GLU A 171 5.40 5.68 3.32
N ASP A 172 5.05 6.83 2.73
CA ASP A 172 3.95 7.66 3.17
C ASP A 172 2.59 6.98 3.02
N SER A 173 2.37 6.21 1.95
CA SER A 173 1.11 5.50 1.74
C SER A 173 0.94 4.33 2.71
N ARG A 174 2.03 3.69 3.16
CA ARG A 174 1.97 2.60 4.17
C ARG A 174 1.38 3.05 5.50
N LEU A 175 1.45 4.35 5.80
CA LEU A 175 0.90 4.93 7.02
C LEU A 175 -0.60 5.28 6.91
N VAL A 176 -1.23 5.13 5.74
CA VAL A 176 -2.64 5.49 5.52
C VAL A 176 -3.58 4.67 6.40
N LEU A 177 -3.33 3.36 6.53
CA LEU A 177 -4.21 2.46 7.29
C LEU A 177 -4.25 2.79 8.79
N MET A 178 -3.19 3.40 9.33
CA MET A 178 -3.16 3.91 10.72
C MET A 178 -4.15 5.06 10.96
N LYS A 179 -4.60 5.73 9.90
CA LYS A 179 -5.55 6.85 9.93
C LYS A 179 -6.97 6.46 9.48
N ALA A 180 -7.14 5.27 8.90
CA ALA A 180 -8.44 4.77 8.46
C ALA A 180 -9.42 4.57 9.64
N GLN A 181 -10.69 4.30 9.36
CA GLN A 181 -11.60 3.89 10.42
C GLN A 181 -11.23 2.48 10.96
N PRO A 182 -11.50 2.17 12.24
CA PRO A 182 -11.24 0.84 12.81
C PRO A 182 -11.86 -0.30 11.98
N GLU A 183 -13.12 -0.15 11.56
CA GLU A 183 -13.81 -1.14 10.74
C GLU A 183 -13.16 -1.34 9.36
N SER A 184 -12.55 -0.28 8.80
CA SER A 184 -11.82 -0.38 7.53
C SER A 184 -10.52 -1.18 7.71
N ARG A 185 -9.80 -1.01 8.83
CA ARG A 185 -8.57 -1.76 9.13
C ARG A 185 -8.81 -3.25 9.31
N LEU A 186 -9.99 -3.64 9.78
CA LEU A 186 -10.36 -5.03 10.02
C LEU A 186 -10.83 -5.77 8.75
N ALA A 187 -11.04 -5.06 7.64
CA ALA A 187 -11.28 -5.72 6.36
C ALA A 187 -10.06 -6.59 5.98
N PRO A 188 -10.24 -7.84 5.49
CA PRO A 188 -9.15 -8.80 5.36
C PRO A 188 -7.94 -8.29 4.56
N ALA A 189 -8.16 -7.63 3.43
CA ALA A 189 -7.09 -7.07 2.61
C ALA A 189 -6.33 -5.93 3.34
N CYS A 190 -7.04 -5.12 4.13
CA CYS A 190 -6.45 -4.01 4.88
C CYS A 190 -5.66 -4.51 6.08
N GLN A 191 -6.20 -5.50 6.80
CA GLN A 191 -5.50 -6.15 7.90
C GLN A 191 -4.20 -6.78 7.40
N GLN A 192 -4.25 -7.53 6.29
CA GLN A 192 -3.05 -8.13 5.71
C GLN A 192 -2.02 -7.06 5.31
N ALA A 193 -2.44 -6.04 4.57
CA ALA A 193 -1.54 -4.95 4.16
C ALA A 193 -0.89 -4.24 5.37
N LEU A 194 -1.66 -4.00 6.44
CA LEU A 194 -1.15 -3.39 7.66
C LEU A 194 -0.10 -4.28 8.37
N LEU A 195 -0.31 -5.60 8.42
CA LEU A 195 0.63 -6.55 9.01
C LEU A 195 1.92 -6.69 8.16
N ASP A 196 1.78 -6.71 6.84
CA ASP A 196 2.91 -6.66 5.92
C ASP A 196 3.72 -5.37 6.12
N HIS A 197 3.03 -4.24 6.29
CA HIS A 197 3.68 -2.97 6.60
C HIS A 197 4.35 -2.97 7.98
N ALA A 198 3.75 -3.58 9.02
CA ALA A 198 4.39 -3.71 10.34
C ALA A 198 5.68 -4.55 10.30
N THR A 199 5.78 -5.48 9.35
CA THR A 199 7.01 -6.25 9.13
C THR A 199 8.13 -5.35 8.58
N LEU A 200 7.79 -4.44 7.67
CA LEU A 200 8.73 -3.59 6.93
C LEU A 200 9.04 -2.25 7.60
N ASP A 201 8.07 -1.64 8.30
CA ASP A 201 8.15 -0.30 8.87
C ASP A 201 7.88 -0.33 10.38
N ARG A 202 8.90 0.08 11.14
CA ARG A 202 8.84 0.11 12.60
C ARG A 202 7.78 1.08 13.14
N ARG A 203 7.46 2.15 12.41
CA ARG A 203 6.41 3.11 12.82
C ARG A 203 5.04 2.45 12.83
N VAL A 204 4.77 1.58 11.87
CA VAL A 204 3.51 0.83 11.79
C VAL A 204 3.45 -0.20 12.91
N LEU A 205 4.55 -0.90 13.19
CA LEU A 205 4.63 -1.84 14.32
C LEU A 205 4.46 -1.14 15.67
N ASP A 206 5.10 0.01 15.87
CA ASP A 206 4.96 0.83 17.08
C ASP A 206 3.51 1.26 17.27
N TRP A 207 2.87 1.76 16.20
CA TRP A 207 1.46 2.12 16.21
C TRP A 207 0.57 0.91 16.52
N LEU A 208 0.84 -0.27 15.99
CA LEU A 208 0.04 -1.47 16.23
C LEU A 208 0.01 -1.83 17.72
N GLY A 209 1.15 -1.74 18.40
CA GLY A 209 1.24 -1.95 19.84
C GLY A 209 0.59 -0.82 20.66
N ASP A 210 0.76 0.42 20.24
CA ASP A 210 0.19 1.59 20.92
C ASP A 210 -1.33 1.66 20.77
N ALA A 211 -1.86 1.36 19.57
CA ALA A 211 -3.27 1.34 19.21
C ALA A 211 -3.99 0.06 19.68
N GLY A 212 -3.23 -1.04 19.83
CA GLY A 212 -3.61 -2.26 20.54
C GLY A 212 -5.04 -2.73 20.29
N GLU A 213 -5.49 -2.63 19.03
CA GLU A 213 -6.82 -3.09 18.63
C GLU A 213 -6.86 -4.61 18.74
N PRO A 214 -7.80 -5.21 19.50
CA PRO A 214 -7.71 -6.63 19.85
C PRO A 214 -7.58 -7.58 18.67
N GLU A 215 -8.37 -7.36 17.62
CA GLU A 215 -8.35 -8.20 16.42
C GLU A 215 -7.07 -8.02 15.60
N LEU A 216 -6.51 -6.81 15.53
CA LEU A 216 -5.23 -6.59 14.86
C LEU A 216 -4.06 -7.19 15.63
N VAL A 217 -4.06 -7.06 16.95
CA VAL A 217 -3.04 -7.69 17.82
C VAL A 217 -3.15 -9.20 17.76
N ALA A 218 -4.37 -9.76 17.71
CA ALA A 218 -4.58 -11.19 17.54
C ALA A 218 -4.04 -11.70 16.19
N SER A 219 -4.29 -10.99 15.09
CA SER A 219 -3.72 -11.36 13.79
C SER A 219 -2.20 -11.18 13.74
N ALA A 220 -1.66 -10.18 14.41
CA ALA A 220 -0.20 -10.02 14.55
C ALA A 220 0.43 -11.16 15.35
N ALA A 221 -0.24 -11.59 16.42
CA ALA A 221 0.17 -12.73 17.23
C ALA A 221 0.21 -14.05 16.46
N SER A 222 -0.50 -14.16 15.33
CA SER A 222 -0.48 -15.33 14.45
C SER A 222 0.43 -15.17 13.22
N THR A 223 0.84 -13.96 12.85
CA THR A 223 1.58 -13.71 11.59
C THR A 223 3.00 -13.18 11.77
N LEU A 224 3.25 -12.32 12.76
CA LEU A 224 4.55 -11.65 12.91
C LEU A 224 5.64 -12.58 13.47
N GLU A 225 6.85 -12.44 12.95
CA GLU A 225 8.05 -13.08 13.49
C GLU A 225 8.25 -12.77 14.98
N CYS A 226 8.82 -13.71 15.75
CA CYS A 226 8.90 -13.59 17.22
C CYS A 226 9.63 -12.32 17.70
N THR A 227 10.62 -11.83 16.97
CA THR A 227 11.35 -10.57 17.29
C THR A 227 10.50 -9.33 17.08
N LYS A 228 9.56 -9.34 16.12
CA LYS A 228 8.60 -8.26 15.90
C LYS A 228 7.48 -8.34 16.93
N LEU A 229 7.06 -9.56 17.26
CA LEU A 229 6.04 -9.81 18.27
C LEU A 229 6.49 -9.39 19.68
N SER A 230 7.75 -9.64 20.04
CA SER A 230 8.31 -9.17 21.32
C SER A 230 8.31 -7.65 21.41
N HIS A 231 8.73 -6.96 20.34
CA HIS A 231 8.67 -5.51 20.25
C HIS A 231 7.23 -4.97 20.34
N LEU A 232 6.27 -5.63 19.67
CA LEU A 232 4.86 -5.28 19.79
C LEU A 232 4.38 -5.35 21.25
N TRP A 233 4.71 -6.42 21.97
CA TRP A 233 4.31 -6.55 23.37
C TRP A 233 4.99 -5.55 24.30
N GLU A 234 6.25 -5.19 24.04
CA GLU A 234 6.90 -4.09 24.75
C GLU A 234 6.13 -2.77 24.60
N ARG A 235 5.65 -2.46 23.39
CA ARG A 235 4.80 -1.30 23.12
C ARG A 235 3.46 -1.40 23.83
N VAL A 236 2.78 -2.54 23.74
CA VAL A 236 1.48 -2.77 24.42
C VAL A 236 1.61 -2.55 25.93
N PHE A 237 2.63 -3.13 26.58
CA PHE A 237 2.83 -2.97 28.02
C PHE A 237 3.25 -1.54 28.41
N GLY A 238 3.99 -0.85 27.53
CA GLY A 238 4.39 0.54 27.70
C GLY A 238 3.25 1.55 27.48
N SER A 239 2.23 1.20 26.70
CA SER A 239 1.12 2.09 26.33
C SER A 239 0.32 2.60 27.54
N SER A 240 -0.37 3.73 27.40
CA SER A 240 -1.20 4.31 28.48
C SER A 240 -2.51 3.56 28.74
N ARG A 241 -2.69 2.35 28.19
CA ARG A 241 -3.91 1.54 28.35
C ARG A 241 -4.15 1.21 29.82
N GLU A 242 -5.39 1.36 30.26
CA GLU A 242 -5.82 0.99 31.61
C GLU A 242 -5.84 -0.54 31.79
N SER A 243 -6.18 -1.27 30.74
CA SER A 243 -6.34 -2.72 30.77
C SER A 243 -5.88 -3.38 29.47
N ILE A 244 -5.29 -4.56 29.60
CA ILE A 244 -4.94 -5.44 28.47
C ILE A 244 -5.80 -6.71 28.43
N VAL A 245 -6.89 -6.78 29.21
CA VAL A 245 -7.78 -7.94 29.25
C VAL A 245 -8.26 -8.38 27.87
N PRO A 246 -8.69 -7.47 26.97
CA PRO A 246 -9.08 -7.87 25.61
C PRO A 246 -7.95 -8.48 24.77
N LEU A 247 -6.70 -8.28 25.19
CA LEU A 247 -5.50 -8.77 24.49
C LEU A 247 -4.97 -10.07 25.11
N GLU A 248 -5.54 -10.56 26.22
CA GLU A 248 -5.09 -11.80 26.88
C GLU A 248 -5.05 -13.01 25.93
N PRO A 249 -6.06 -13.26 25.07
CA PRO A 249 -5.99 -14.37 24.12
C PRO A 249 -4.80 -14.24 23.14
N ALA A 250 -4.55 -13.04 22.64
CA ALA A 250 -3.42 -12.77 21.76
C ALA A 250 -2.08 -12.89 22.49
N LEU A 251 -2.01 -12.48 23.77
CA LEU A 251 -0.83 -12.62 24.62
C LEU A 251 -0.52 -14.09 24.87
N ALA A 252 -1.55 -14.91 25.14
CA ALA A 252 -1.41 -16.34 25.32
C ALA A 252 -0.88 -17.02 24.05
N ALA A 253 -1.49 -16.73 22.89
CA ALA A 253 -1.04 -17.24 21.60
C ALA A 253 0.40 -16.83 21.27
N SER A 254 0.75 -15.56 21.53
CA SER A 254 2.10 -15.03 21.33
C SER A 254 3.11 -15.74 22.22
N THR A 255 2.78 -15.88 23.51
CA THR A 255 3.66 -16.48 24.51
C THR A 255 3.91 -17.95 24.17
N ALA A 256 2.87 -18.73 23.89
CA ALA A 256 3.01 -20.14 23.52
C ALA A 256 3.87 -20.35 22.26
N ARG A 257 3.85 -19.41 21.30
CA ARG A 257 4.66 -19.51 20.08
C ARG A 257 6.10 -19.02 20.25
N CYS A 258 6.31 -17.98 21.06
CA CYS A 258 7.55 -17.21 21.09
C CYS A 258 8.14 -17.13 22.51
N GLU A 259 8.01 -18.20 23.30
CA GLU A 259 8.34 -18.26 24.74
C GLU A 259 9.69 -17.63 25.08
N VAL A 260 10.77 -18.13 24.46
CA VAL A 260 12.14 -17.65 24.70
C VAL A 260 12.31 -16.15 24.40
N THR A 261 11.64 -15.66 23.35
CA THR A 261 11.77 -14.25 22.94
C THR A 261 10.92 -13.34 23.83
N LEU A 262 9.79 -13.84 24.35
CA LEU A 262 8.87 -13.08 25.19
C LEU A 262 9.20 -13.14 26.68
N ASP A 263 9.90 -14.17 27.16
CA ASP A 263 10.33 -14.28 28.56
C ASP A 263 10.95 -12.96 29.12
N PRO A 264 11.96 -12.34 28.48
CA PRO A 264 12.51 -11.09 28.98
C PRO A 264 11.50 -9.93 28.97
N VAL A 265 10.55 -9.92 28.02
CA VAL A 265 9.50 -8.89 27.92
C VAL A 265 8.48 -9.04 29.05
N LEU A 266 8.00 -10.26 29.28
CA LEU A 266 7.06 -10.61 30.35
C LEU A 266 7.67 -10.34 31.73
N SER A 267 8.91 -10.76 31.94
CA SER A 267 9.66 -10.47 33.17
C SER A 267 9.75 -8.97 33.44
N ARG A 268 10.02 -8.13 32.42
CA ARG A 268 10.05 -6.66 32.57
C ARG A 268 8.67 -6.11 32.88
N ALA A 269 7.64 -6.55 32.16
CA ALA A 269 6.26 -6.09 32.35
C ALA A 269 5.76 -6.39 33.77
N LEU A 270 6.03 -7.58 34.30
CA LEU A 270 5.69 -7.97 35.67
C LEU A 270 6.32 -7.05 36.72
N LEU A 271 7.54 -6.57 36.49
CA LEU A 271 8.21 -5.66 37.43
C LEU A 271 7.74 -4.21 37.25
N ALA A 272 7.81 -3.69 36.03
CA ALA A 272 7.70 -2.27 35.73
C ALA A 272 6.25 -1.78 35.58
N THR A 273 5.30 -2.68 35.31
CA THR A 273 3.95 -2.28 34.87
C THR A 273 2.87 -2.91 35.76
N PRO A 274 2.56 -2.33 36.94
CA PRO A 274 1.59 -2.89 37.89
C PRO A 274 0.23 -3.23 37.27
N ARG A 275 -0.29 -2.35 36.40
CA ARG A 275 -1.61 -2.47 35.75
C ARG A 275 -1.78 -3.73 34.88
N VAL A 276 -0.70 -4.33 34.36
CA VAL A 276 -0.80 -5.52 33.50
C VAL A 276 -0.50 -6.82 34.22
N ARG A 277 -0.06 -6.78 35.49
CA ARG A 277 0.41 -7.97 36.22
C ARG A 277 -0.64 -9.07 36.28
N ALA A 278 -1.86 -8.74 36.69
CA ALA A 278 -2.94 -9.73 36.80
C ALA A 278 -3.21 -10.43 35.46
N SER A 279 -3.29 -9.67 34.37
CA SER A 279 -3.49 -10.22 33.02
C SER A 279 -2.34 -11.11 32.57
N VAL A 280 -1.08 -10.68 32.76
CA VAL A 280 0.09 -11.49 32.43
C VAL A 280 0.07 -12.79 33.22
N LEU A 281 -0.16 -12.75 34.53
CA LEU A 281 -0.21 -13.95 35.36
C LEU A 281 -1.37 -14.88 34.96
N ARG A 282 -2.56 -14.37 34.64
CA ARG A 282 -3.67 -15.20 34.13
C ARG A 282 -3.30 -15.94 32.85
N VAL A 283 -2.63 -15.26 31.93
CA VAL A 283 -2.17 -15.88 30.68
C VAL A 283 -1.17 -17.01 30.96
N LEU A 284 -0.23 -16.80 31.87
CA LEU A 284 0.79 -17.78 32.23
C LEU A 284 0.23 -19.05 32.90
N ASP A 285 -1.01 -19.03 33.40
CA ASP A 285 -1.69 -20.22 33.96
C ASP A 285 -2.26 -21.14 32.87
N SER A 286 -2.12 -20.79 31.59
CA SER A 286 -2.55 -21.61 30.46
C SER A 286 -1.65 -22.81 30.23
N ASP A 287 -2.22 -24.02 30.13
CA ASP A 287 -1.50 -25.27 29.81
C ASP A 287 -0.72 -25.27 28.48
N ALA A 288 -1.02 -24.34 27.58
CA ALA A 288 -0.29 -24.18 26.33
C ALA A 288 1.11 -23.58 26.51
N ILE A 289 1.43 -23.00 27.68
CA ILE A 289 2.69 -22.30 27.96
C ILE A 289 3.62 -23.17 28.79
N ARG A 290 4.85 -23.36 28.31
CA ARG A 290 5.90 -24.16 28.92
C ARG A 290 6.76 -23.29 29.85
N PRO A 291 6.67 -23.49 31.19
CA PRO A 291 7.30 -22.59 32.15
C PRO A 291 8.84 -22.71 32.21
N ASP A 292 9.41 -23.82 31.76
CA ASP A 292 10.86 -24.04 31.64
C ASP A 292 11.52 -23.03 30.69
N GLU A 293 10.82 -22.62 29.65
CA GLU A 293 11.28 -21.61 28.69
C GLU A 293 11.08 -20.16 29.19
N LEU A 294 10.41 -19.98 30.34
CA LEU A 294 10.08 -18.67 30.94
C LEU A 294 10.90 -18.39 32.21
N THR A 295 12.20 -18.71 32.16
CA THR A 295 13.11 -18.65 33.32
C THR A 295 13.17 -17.27 33.97
N SER A 296 13.22 -16.19 33.19
CA SER A 296 13.31 -14.82 33.72
C SER A 296 12.01 -14.38 34.39
N THR A 297 10.89 -14.76 33.78
CA THR A 297 9.53 -14.49 34.27
C THR A 297 9.28 -15.24 35.58
N CYS A 298 9.60 -16.53 35.63
CA CYS A 298 9.50 -17.36 36.83
C CYS A 298 10.29 -16.76 38.00
N LYS A 299 11.50 -16.23 37.76
CA LYS A 299 12.34 -15.56 38.77
C LYS A 299 11.69 -14.33 39.42
N GLN A 300 10.68 -13.71 38.79
CA GLN A 300 9.97 -12.57 39.38
C GLN A 300 8.82 -12.98 40.30
N LEU A 301 8.29 -14.20 40.18
CA LEU A 301 7.11 -14.64 40.92
C LEU A 301 7.26 -14.58 42.45
N PRO A 302 8.40 -14.98 43.06
CA PRO A 302 8.56 -14.88 44.52
C PRO A 302 8.41 -13.44 45.05
N ARG A 303 8.92 -12.46 44.29
CA ARG A 303 8.82 -11.03 44.66
C ARG A 303 7.37 -10.56 44.61
N LEU A 304 6.60 -11.03 43.63
CA LEU A 304 5.18 -10.69 43.50
C LEU A 304 4.34 -11.41 44.57
N ALA A 305 4.59 -12.69 44.82
CA ALA A 305 3.85 -13.50 45.80
C ALA A 305 4.00 -12.98 47.25
N HIS A 306 5.19 -12.51 47.62
CA HIS A 306 5.51 -12.09 48.99
C HIS A 306 5.57 -10.57 49.21
N GLY A 307 5.37 -9.77 48.15
CA GLY A 307 5.46 -8.31 48.23
C GLY A 307 4.26 -7.69 48.95
N ARG A 308 4.48 -7.03 50.09
CA ARG A 308 3.39 -6.42 50.88
C ARG A 308 2.64 -5.28 50.17
N SER A 309 3.28 -4.61 49.21
CA SER A 309 2.68 -3.54 48.41
C SER A 309 2.01 -4.05 47.12
N ILE A 310 1.93 -5.37 46.94
CA ILE A 310 1.31 -6.00 45.76
C ILE A 310 -0.15 -6.33 46.10
N PRO A 311 -1.11 -5.99 45.23
CA PRO A 311 -2.52 -6.34 45.41
C PRO A 311 -2.74 -7.84 45.63
N ASP A 312 -3.70 -8.19 46.50
CA ASP A 312 -3.94 -9.57 46.96
C ASP A 312 -4.28 -10.55 45.84
N ASP A 313 -5.02 -10.11 44.82
CA ASP A 313 -5.32 -10.87 43.62
C ASP A 313 -4.04 -11.24 42.85
N VAL A 314 -3.13 -10.27 42.66
CA VAL A 314 -1.83 -10.50 42.00
C VAL A 314 -0.95 -11.43 42.83
N ARG A 315 -0.91 -11.26 44.16
CA ARG A 315 -0.14 -12.15 45.07
C ARG A 315 -0.63 -13.59 44.99
N THR A 316 -1.95 -13.77 44.93
CA THR A 316 -2.59 -15.09 44.84
C THR A 316 -2.23 -15.78 43.52
N LEU A 317 -2.42 -15.08 42.39
CA LEU A 317 -2.05 -15.60 41.06
C LEU A 317 -0.55 -15.96 40.98
N ALA A 318 0.32 -15.09 41.47
CA ALA A 318 1.77 -15.34 41.46
C ALA A 318 2.15 -16.56 42.32
N SER A 319 1.53 -16.73 43.49
CA SER A 319 1.75 -17.88 44.38
C SER A 319 1.29 -19.19 43.74
N THR A 320 0.15 -19.16 43.05
CA THR A 320 -0.37 -20.32 42.30
C THR A 320 0.58 -20.72 41.18
N LEU A 321 1.03 -19.78 40.36
CA LEU A 321 1.98 -20.06 39.28
C LEU A 321 3.34 -20.54 39.79
N LEU A 322 3.84 -19.93 40.87
CA LEU A 322 5.10 -20.33 41.48
C LEU A 322 5.06 -21.78 41.94
N SER A 323 3.97 -22.20 42.58
CA SER A 323 3.84 -23.57 43.09
C SER A 323 3.54 -24.60 42.01
N LYS A 324 2.70 -24.26 41.02
CA LYS A 324 2.26 -25.20 39.98
C LYS A 324 3.20 -25.31 38.78
N ARG A 325 3.83 -24.20 38.36
CA ARG A 325 4.48 -24.07 37.05
C ARG A 325 5.98 -23.80 37.17
N CYS A 326 6.39 -22.92 38.09
CA CYS A 326 7.78 -22.44 38.20
C CYS A 326 8.57 -23.05 39.38
N ASN A 327 8.07 -24.10 40.03
CA ASN A 327 8.70 -24.65 41.24
C ASN A 327 10.05 -25.35 41.01
N LYS A 328 10.40 -25.63 39.75
CA LYS A 328 11.61 -26.33 39.32
C LYS A 328 12.51 -25.50 38.38
N VAL A 329 12.14 -24.24 38.15
CA VAL A 329 12.83 -23.28 37.28
C VAL A 329 13.67 -22.33 38.14
#